data_AF-A0A0T7FBI5-F1
#
_entry.id   AF-A0A0T7FBI5-F1
#
_cell.length_a   1.000
_cell.length_b   1.000
_cell.length_c   1.000
_cell.angle_alpha   90.00
_cell.angle_beta   90.00
_cell.angle_gamma   90.00
#
_symmetry.space_group_name_H-M   'P 1'
#
loop_
_entity.id
_entity.type
_entity.pdbx_description
1 polymer ?
#
loop_
_entity_poly.entity_id
_entity_poly.type
_entity_poly.pdbx_seq_one_letter_code
_entity_poly.pdbx_strand_id
1 'polypeptide(L)'
;MNAYADRNDIETITKKVNGGKNGLVDRIDYYGRISLVLLGYQPTETDIRRYQSERGLDVDGDVGPKTRAALHKDLLALSGASVQMAAFSASPVTEEKAVVPVAVEKQVKRRFNIFGLFGGGGSFGSLGLAAFAGMDWQVVAVLAVVILLVLILGLLLQNSVVSAIGKIRAAVEP
;
A
#
# COMPACT_ATOMS: atom_id res chain seq x y z
N MET A 1 17.77 -3.57 -7.35
CA MET A 1 16.88 -4.43 -6.53
C MET A 1 17.52 -4.79 -5.21
N ASN A 2 18.79 -5.15 -5.21
CA ASN A 2 19.56 -5.61 -4.05
C ASN A 2 19.43 -4.68 -2.83
N ALA A 3 19.64 -3.37 -2.99
CA ALA A 3 19.53 -2.42 -1.89
C ALA A 3 18.16 -2.38 -1.16
N TYR A 4 17.07 -2.84 -1.78
CA TYR A 4 15.78 -2.99 -1.09
C TYR A 4 15.69 -4.32 -0.36
N ALA A 5 16.27 -5.38 -0.92
CA ALA A 5 16.34 -6.70 -0.28
C ALA A 5 17.24 -6.66 0.97
N ASP A 6 18.38 -5.99 0.89
CA ASP A 6 19.33 -5.84 2.01
C ASP A 6 18.69 -5.16 3.22
N ARG A 7 17.71 -4.27 2.98
CA ARG A 7 16.95 -3.55 4.00
C ARG A 7 15.62 -4.21 4.40
N ASN A 8 15.30 -5.37 3.82
CA ASN A 8 14.01 -6.04 3.97
C ASN A 8 12.79 -5.15 3.61
N ASP A 9 12.93 -4.30 2.58
CA ASP A 9 11.86 -3.44 2.06
C ASP A 9 10.96 -4.21 1.07
N ILE A 10 10.21 -5.17 1.61
CA ILE A 10 9.30 -6.05 0.85
C ILE A 10 8.22 -5.26 0.10
N GLU A 11 7.81 -4.11 0.62
CA GLU A 11 6.77 -3.28 0.02
C GLU A 11 7.24 -2.66 -1.29
N THR A 12 8.44 -2.05 -1.29
CA THR A 12 9.02 -1.47 -2.50
C THR A 12 9.38 -2.55 -3.51
N ILE A 13 9.89 -3.70 -3.06
CA ILE A 13 10.16 -4.85 -3.93
C ILE A 13 8.86 -5.30 -4.61
N THR A 14 7.79 -5.49 -3.85
CA THR A 14 6.51 -5.94 -4.39
C THR A 14 5.95 -4.96 -5.41
N LYS A 15 5.97 -3.65 -5.10
CA LYS A 15 5.55 -2.62 -6.03
C LYS A 15 6.37 -2.62 -7.32
N LYS A 16 7.69 -2.77 -7.24
CA LYS A 16 8.54 -2.77 -8.43
C LYS A 16 8.39 -4.03 -9.29
N VAL A 17 8.09 -5.19 -8.67
CA VAL A 17 7.88 -6.45 -9.41
C VAL A 17 6.49 -6.48 -10.07
N ASN A 18 5.44 -6.08 -9.35
CA ASN A 18 4.06 -6.24 -9.81
C ASN A 18 3.46 -4.96 -10.43
N GLY A 19 4.15 -3.82 -10.35
CA GLY A 19 3.57 -2.50 -10.65
C GLY A 19 2.59 -1.98 -9.58
N GLY A 20 2.34 -2.75 -8.52
CA GLY A 20 1.42 -2.46 -7.42
C GLY A 20 1.66 -3.37 -6.21
N LYS A 21 0.84 -3.27 -5.16
CA LYS A 21 1.01 -4.06 -3.91
C LYS A 21 0.20 -5.38 -3.89
N ASN A 22 -0.22 -5.87 -5.07
CA ASN A 22 -0.97 -7.13 -5.18
C ASN A 22 -0.14 -8.28 -4.60
N GLY A 23 -0.74 -9.09 -3.72
CA GLY A 23 -0.08 -10.21 -3.02
C GLY A 23 0.93 -9.79 -1.95
N LEU A 24 0.95 -8.52 -1.52
CA LEU A 24 1.88 -8.06 -0.47
C LEU A 24 1.63 -8.79 0.87
N VAL A 25 0.37 -9.02 1.23
CA VAL A 25 -0.01 -9.72 2.47
C VAL A 25 0.57 -11.13 2.47
N ASP A 26 0.32 -11.91 1.41
CA ASP A 26 0.85 -13.27 1.29
C ASP A 26 2.38 -13.31 1.37
N ARG A 27 3.06 -12.33 0.75
CA ARG A 27 4.52 -12.21 0.80
C ARG A 27 5.03 -11.94 2.22
N ILE A 28 4.32 -11.11 2.98
CA ILE A 28 4.63 -10.83 4.39
C ILE A 28 4.45 -12.11 5.21
N ASP A 29 3.36 -12.84 5.00
CA ASP A 29 3.08 -14.09 5.72
C ASP A 29 4.14 -15.15 5.40
N TYR A 30 4.47 -15.39 4.14
CA TYR A 30 5.51 -16.33 3.76
C TYR A 30 6.87 -15.94 4.30
N TYR A 31 7.23 -14.65 4.24
CA TYR A 31 8.46 -14.15 4.82
C TYR A 31 8.52 -14.43 6.33
N GLY A 32 7.46 -14.12 7.07
CA GLY A 32 7.37 -14.37 8.50
C GLY A 32 7.53 -15.84 8.84
N ARG A 33 6.76 -16.71 8.17
CA ARG A 33 6.79 -18.16 8.38
C ARG A 33 8.16 -18.76 8.12
N ILE A 34 8.79 -18.42 6.99
CA ILE A 34 10.12 -18.93 6.64
C ILE A 34 11.18 -18.41 7.61
N SER A 35 11.13 -17.12 7.96
CA SER A 35 12.07 -16.52 8.91
C SER A 35 12.03 -17.22 10.26
N LEU A 36 10.83 -17.47 10.79
CA LEU A 36 10.65 -18.18 12.06
C LEU A 36 11.23 -19.59 12.01
N VAL A 37 10.92 -20.35 10.95
CA VAL A 37 11.43 -21.71 10.78
C VAL A 37 12.95 -21.74 10.71
N LEU A 38 13.56 -20.83 9.94
CA LEU A 38 15.02 -20.73 9.83
C LEU A 38 15.69 -20.35 11.16
N LEU A 39 15.00 -19.57 11.99
CA LEU A 39 15.45 -19.21 13.34
C LEU A 39 15.13 -20.27 14.40
N GLY A 40 14.55 -21.41 14.02
CA GLY A 40 14.25 -22.53 14.92
C GLY A 40 12.90 -22.46 15.64
N TYR A 41 12.02 -21.52 15.26
CA TYR A 41 10.66 -21.40 15.77
C TYR A 41 9.65 -22.13 14.87
N GLN A 42 8.49 -22.46 15.42
CA GLN A 42 7.34 -22.87 14.61
C GLN A 42 6.59 -21.64 14.06
N PRO A 43 6.01 -21.72 12.86
CA PRO A 43 5.21 -20.63 12.29
C PRO A 43 3.79 -20.62 12.89
N THR A 44 3.68 -20.53 14.22
CA THR A 44 2.42 -20.49 14.97
C THR A 44 2.31 -19.18 15.73
N GLU A 45 1.09 -18.75 16.05
CA GLU A 45 0.88 -17.52 16.83
C GLU A 45 1.60 -17.55 18.19
N THR A 46 1.60 -18.71 18.86
CA THR A 46 2.30 -18.92 20.13
C THR A 46 3.80 -18.64 20.01
N ASP A 47 4.43 -19.14 18.95
CA ASP A 47 5.87 -18.96 18.74
C ASP A 47 6.19 -17.57 18.19
N ILE A 48 5.27 -16.91 17.47
CA ILE A 48 5.40 -15.48 17.13
C ILE A 48 5.41 -14.65 18.42
N ARG A 49 4.46 -14.87 19.32
CA ARG A 49 4.38 -14.16 20.61
C ARG A 49 5.62 -14.44 21.47
N ARG A 50 6.12 -15.67 21.46
CA ARG A 50 7.37 -16.04 22.12
C ARG A 50 8.57 -15.29 21.53
N TYR A 51 8.71 -15.29 20.21
CA TYR A 51 9.77 -14.55 19.53
C TYR A 51 9.70 -13.04 19.87
N GLN A 52 8.50 -12.46 19.83
CA GLN A 52 8.28 -11.06 20.18
C GLN A 52 8.68 -10.75 21.62
N SER A 53 8.31 -11.60 22.58
CA SER A 53 8.66 -11.40 23.99
C SER A 53 10.17 -11.53 24.22
N GLU A 54 10.82 -12.51 23.62
CA GLU A 54 12.28 -12.72 23.69
C GLU A 54 13.05 -11.52 23.12
N ARG A 55 12.47 -10.78 22.18
CA ARG A 55 13.09 -9.59 21.56
C ARG A 55 12.60 -8.25 22.11
N GLY A 56 11.75 -8.27 23.14
CA GLY A 56 11.21 -7.05 23.75
C GLY A 56 10.32 -6.24 22.80
N LEU A 57 9.61 -6.91 21.90
CA LEU A 57 8.63 -6.31 20.99
C LEU A 57 7.23 -6.31 21.64
N ASP A 58 6.32 -5.56 21.04
CA ASP A 58 4.89 -5.65 21.33
C ASP A 58 4.42 -7.09 21.04
N VAL A 59 3.88 -7.78 22.04
CA VAL A 59 3.50 -9.21 21.95
C VAL A 59 2.06 -9.32 21.42
N ASP A 60 1.84 -8.89 20.19
CA ASP A 60 0.53 -8.87 19.53
C ASP A 60 0.22 -10.16 18.74
N GLY A 61 1.24 -10.98 18.44
CA GLY A 61 1.10 -12.18 17.60
C GLY A 61 1.20 -11.90 16.11
N ASP A 62 1.44 -10.66 15.71
CA ASP A 62 1.48 -10.23 14.31
C ASP A 62 2.91 -10.03 13.80
N VAL A 63 3.15 -10.43 12.55
CA VAL A 63 4.43 -10.21 11.86
C VAL A 63 4.46 -8.82 11.21
N GLY A 64 4.21 -7.81 12.04
CA GLY A 64 4.24 -6.39 11.66
C GLY A 64 5.64 -5.88 11.31
N PRO A 65 5.78 -4.59 10.91
CA PRO A 65 7.07 -4.03 10.48
C PRO A 65 8.20 -4.18 11.50
N LYS A 66 7.92 -4.00 12.80
CA LYS A 66 8.92 -4.18 13.87
C LYS A 66 9.37 -5.63 13.99
N THR A 67 8.43 -6.58 14.03
CA THR A 67 8.70 -8.02 14.05
C THR A 67 9.52 -8.45 12.84
N ARG A 68 9.17 -7.97 11.63
CA ARG A 68 9.94 -8.26 10.40
C ARG A 68 11.35 -7.71 10.42
N ALA A 69 11.56 -6.52 10.97
CA ALA A 69 12.88 -5.92 11.11
C ALA A 69 13.75 -6.73 12.08
N ALA A 70 13.19 -7.19 13.20
CA ALA A 70 13.88 -8.06 14.14
C ALA A 70 14.24 -9.41 13.49
N LEU A 71 13.28 -10.05 12.81
CA LEU A 71 13.50 -11.32 12.12
C LEU A 71 14.64 -11.19 11.09
N HIS A 72 14.64 -10.11 10.31
CA HIS A 72 15.71 -9.85 9.33
C HIS A 72 17.08 -9.71 10.00
N LYS A 73 17.15 -8.95 11.09
CA LYS A 73 18.39 -8.77 11.85
C LYS A 73 18.95 -10.11 12.34
N ASP A 74 18.08 -11.00 12.78
CA ASP A 74 18.47 -12.31 13.30
C ASP A 74 18.89 -13.28 12.22
N LEU A 75 18.21 -13.25 11.07
CA LEU A 75 18.62 -14.03 9.90
C LEU A 75 20.00 -13.60 9.40
N LEU A 76 20.29 -12.29 9.41
CA LEU A 76 21.63 -11.80 9.09
C LEU A 76 22.66 -12.35 10.08
N ALA A 77 22.37 -12.31 11.38
CA ALA A 77 23.25 -12.88 12.40
C ALA A 77 23.47 -14.40 12.21
N LEU A 78 22.42 -15.14 11.85
CA LEU A 78 22.49 -16.58 11.59
C LEU A 78 23.35 -16.92 10.36
N SER A 79 23.31 -16.08 9.32
CA SER A 79 24.07 -16.30 8.08
C SER A 79 25.58 -16.11 8.22
N GLY A 80 26.06 -15.64 9.38
CA GLY A 80 27.45 -15.22 9.57
C GLY A 80 27.82 -13.95 8.79
N ALA A 81 26.88 -13.38 8.03
CA ALA A 81 27.02 -12.06 7.43
C ALA A 81 26.90 -11.01 8.54
N SER A 82 28.02 -10.65 9.15
CA SER A 82 28.10 -9.46 9.99
C SER A 82 27.42 -8.29 9.27
N VAL A 83 26.64 -7.49 10.00
CA VAL A 83 25.92 -6.31 9.45
C VAL A 83 26.88 -5.34 8.73
N GLN A 84 28.18 -5.39 9.05
CA GLN A 84 29.25 -4.70 8.33
C GLN A 84 29.53 -5.21 6.91
N MET A 85 29.26 -6.47 6.56
CA MET A 85 29.46 -7.01 5.20
C MET A 85 28.29 -6.73 4.25
N ALA A 86 27.07 -6.54 4.76
CA ALA A 86 25.93 -6.15 3.92
C ALA A 86 26.08 -4.74 3.33
N ALA A 87 27.01 -3.92 3.86
CA ALA A 87 27.37 -2.63 3.29
C ALA A 87 28.44 -2.71 2.17
N PHE A 88 29.11 -3.85 1.98
CA PHE A 88 30.17 -4.02 0.97
C PHE A 88 30.16 -5.44 0.38
N SER A 89 29.17 -5.72 -0.46
CA SER A 89 29.35 -6.69 -1.55
C SER A 89 28.40 -6.35 -2.69
N ALA A 90 28.71 -5.22 -3.34
CA ALA A 90 28.32 -5.04 -4.73
C ALA A 90 29.18 -6.02 -5.56
N SER A 91 28.66 -7.21 -5.86
CA SER A 91 29.24 -8.01 -6.94
C SER A 91 29.15 -7.19 -8.24
N PRO A 92 30.26 -7.02 -8.98
CA PRO A 92 30.21 -6.43 -10.31
C PRO A 92 29.61 -7.49 -11.24
N VAL A 93 28.28 -7.47 -11.40
CA VAL A 93 27.70 -8.09 -12.58
C VAL A 93 28.01 -7.14 -13.73
N THR A 94 28.91 -7.59 -14.59
CA THR A 94 29.23 -7.01 -15.89
C THR A 94 27.92 -6.73 -16.64
N GLU A 95 27.43 -5.49 -16.61
CA GLU A 95 26.47 -5.01 -17.59
C GLU A 95 27.25 -4.81 -18.90
N GLU A 96 27.14 -5.80 -19.78
CA GLU A 96 27.51 -5.61 -21.17
C GLU A 96 26.56 -4.57 -21.79
N LYS A 97 27.13 -3.38 -21.95
CA LYS A 97 26.63 -2.23 -22.71
C LYS A 97 25.78 -2.60 -23.93
N ALA A 98 24.48 -2.32 -23.86
CA ALA A 98 23.72 -1.95 -25.06
C ALA A 98 23.42 -0.45 -25.00
N VAL A 99 24.23 0.32 -25.72
CA VAL A 99 23.97 1.74 -26.00
C VAL A 99 22.69 1.81 -26.82
N VAL A 100 21.61 2.27 -26.22
CA VAL A 100 20.42 2.72 -26.96
C VAL A 100 20.56 4.24 -27.13
N PRO A 101 20.55 4.77 -28.37
CA PRO A 101 20.77 6.19 -28.63
C PRO A 101 19.68 7.08 -28.00
N VAL A 102 20.09 8.28 -27.62
CA VAL A 102 19.42 9.34 -26.83
C VAL A 102 18.11 9.90 -27.44
N ALA A 103 17.50 9.22 -28.42
CA ALA A 103 16.33 9.73 -29.15
C ALA A 103 14.96 9.31 -28.57
N VAL A 104 14.88 8.62 -27.43
CA VAL A 104 13.59 8.13 -26.87
C VAL A 104 13.15 8.87 -25.59
N GLU A 105 13.89 9.86 -25.10
CA GLU A 105 13.48 10.61 -23.90
C GLU A 105 12.35 11.64 -24.16
N LYS A 106 12.20 12.13 -25.41
CA LYS A 106 11.17 13.15 -25.72
C LYS A 106 9.75 12.59 -25.82
N GLN A 107 9.56 11.31 -26.14
CA GLN A 107 8.21 10.72 -26.21
C GLN A 107 7.62 10.37 -24.84
N VAL A 108 8.47 10.12 -23.84
CA VAL A 108 8.01 9.72 -22.50
C VAL A 108 7.40 10.91 -21.74
N LYS A 109 7.92 12.14 -21.91
CA LYS A 109 7.32 13.35 -21.33
C LYS A 109 5.88 13.63 -21.81
N ARG A 110 5.49 13.20 -23.02
CA ARG A 110 4.14 13.43 -23.54
C ARG A 110 3.10 12.46 -22.96
N ARG A 111 3.50 11.24 -22.58
CA ARG A 111 2.60 10.27 -21.90
C ARG A 111 2.40 10.55 -20.42
N PHE A 112 3.36 11.21 -19.75
CA PHE A 112 3.22 11.54 -18.33
C PHE A 112 2.22 12.68 -18.05
N ASN A 113 1.91 13.55 -19.02
CA ASN A 113 0.92 14.60 -18.82
C ASN A 113 -0.54 14.07 -18.82
N ILE A 114 -0.76 12.88 -19.37
CA ILE A 114 -2.09 12.23 -19.41
C ILE A 114 -2.36 11.45 -18.12
N PHE A 115 -1.31 10.90 -17.49
CA PHE A 115 -1.40 10.18 -16.22
C PHE A 115 -1.44 11.11 -15.00
N GLY A 116 -0.96 12.36 -15.12
CA GLY A 116 -1.19 13.40 -14.10
C GLY A 116 -2.67 13.79 -13.95
N LEU A 117 -3.49 13.54 -14.97
CA LEU A 117 -4.92 13.82 -14.95
C LEU A 117 -5.75 12.75 -14.19
N PHE A 118 -5.21 11.55 -13.99
CA PHE A 118 -5.95 10.42 -13.40
C PHE A 118 -5.25 9.70 -12.24
N GLY A 119 -3.98 9.98 -11.96
CA GLY A 119 -3.15 9.18 -11.04
C GLY A 119 -2.91 9.75 -9.64
N GLY A 120 -3.53 10.88 -9.27
CA GLY A 120 -3.29 11.57 -8.00
C GLY A 120 -4.33 11.24 -6.93
N GLY A 121 -4.08 10.17 -6.16
CA GLY A 121 -4.54 9.94 -4.78
C GLY A 121 -5.86 10.54 -4.30
N GLY A 122 -6.91 9.72 -4.29
CA GLY A 122 -7.83 9.56 -3.15
C GLY A 122 -8.34 10.82 -2.42
N SER A 123 -9.17 11.62 -3.06
CA SER A 123 -10.33 12.29 -2.44
C SER A 123 -11.04 13.09 -3.52
N PHE A 124 -12.37 13.11 -3.47
CA PHE A 124 -13.27 13.88 -4.34
C PHE A 124 -13.00 15.41 -4.41
N GLY A 125 -11.96 15.93 -3.75
CA GLY A 125 -11.60 17.35 -3.70
C GLY A 125 -10.61 17.83 -4.79
N SER A 126 -9.77 16.97 -5.36
CA SER A 126 -8.83 17.37 -6.43
C SER A 126 -9.44 17.30 -7.84
N LEU A 127 -10.51 16.51 -8.01
CA LEU A 127 -11.31 16.46 -9.24
C LEU A 127 -12.23 17.69 -9.43
N GLY A 128 -12.43 18.49 -8.37
CA GLY A 128 -13.43 19.55 -8.35
C GLY A 128 -12.96 20.92 -8.83
N LEU A 129 -11.65 21.14 -9.05
CA LEU A 129 -11.13 22.45 -9.48
C LEU A 129 -10.46 22.39 -10.85
N ALA A 130 -9.74 21.32 -11.16
CA ALA A 130 -9.12 21.15 -12.47
C ALA A 130 -10.13 20.77 -13.58
N ALA A 131 -11.22 20.06 -13.25
CA ALA A 131 -12.26 19.70 -14.23
C ALA A 131 -13.10 20.89 -14.71
N PHE A 132 -13.08 22.01 -13.97
CA PHE A 132 -13.75 23.25 -14.33
C PHE A 132 -12.77 24.32 -14.85
N ALA A 133 -11.47 24.01 -14.92
CA ALA A 133 -10.47 24.92 -15.46
C ALA A 133 -10.70 25.10 -16.97
N GLY A 134 -11.34 26.20 -17.34
CA GLY A 134 -11.76 26.53 -18.71
C GLY A 134 -13.25 26.36 -19.00
N MET A 135 -14.06 25.98 -18.01
CA MET A 135 -15.52 25.88 -18.13
C MET A 135 -16.18 27.24 -17.81
N ASP A 136 -17.19 27.63 -18.58
CA ASP A 136 -17.95 28.86 -18.35
C ASP A 136 -18.56 28.86 -16.93
N TRP A 137 -18.41 29.97 -16.21
CA TRP A 137 -18.85 30.14 -14.82
C TRP A 137 -20.35 29.88 -14.63
N GLN A 138 -21.16 30.11 -15.66
CA GLN A 138 -22.59 29.81 -15.64
C GLN A 138 -22.85 28.29 -15.58
N VAL A 139 -22.05 27.51 -16.31
CA VAL A 139 -22.14 26.03 -16.31
C VAL A 139 -21.70 25.47 -14.96
N VAL A 140 -20.65 26.06 -14.36
CA VAL A 140 -20.20 25.70 -13.00
C VAL A 140 -21.29 25.95 -11.95
N ALA A 141 -21.98 27.09 -12.04
CA ALA A 141 -23.06 27.44 -11.11
C ALA A 141 -24.25 26.47 -11.21
N VAL A 142 -24.66 26.08 -12.43
CA VAL A 142 -25.74 25.11 -12.65
C VAL A 142 -25.37 23.74 -12.07
N LEU A 143 -24.15 23.25 -12.32
CA LEU A 143 -23.69 21.97 -11.78
C LEU A 143 -23.65 21.96 -10.25
N ALA A 144 -23.21 23.06 -9.63
CA ALA A 144 -23.21 23.19 -8.17
C ALA A 144 -24.63 23.09 -7.60
N VAL A 145 -25.61 23.75 -8.21
CA VAL A 145 -27.02 23.68 -7.80
C VAL A 145 -27.57 22.26 -7.94
N VAL A 146 -27.29 21.57 -9.05
CA VAL A 146 -27.74 20.18 -9.28
C VAL A 146 -27.15 19.23 -8.23
N ILE A 147 -25.85 19.35 -7.93
CA ILE A 147 -25.20 18.53 -6.90
C ILE A 147 -25.86 18.75 -5.53
N LEU A 148 -26.16 20.01 -5.20
CA LEU A 148 -26.80 20.38 -3.93
C LEU A 148 -28.22 19.80 -3.84
N LEU A 149 -28.99 19.83 -4.94
CA LEU A 149 -30.32 19.19 -5.01
C LEU A 149 -30.25 17.67 -4.86
N VAL A 150 -29.26 17.01 -5.48
CA VAL A 150 -29.06 15.56 -5.34
C VAL A 150 -28.69 15.19 -3.90
N LEU A 151 -27.85 15.99 -3.25
CA LEU A 151 -27.50 15.78 -1.84
C LEU A 151 -28.71 15.96 -0.91
N ILE A 152 -29.51 17.00 -1.12
CA ILE A 152 -30.76 17.22 -0.36
C ILE A 152 -31.72 16.06 -0.57
N LEU A 153 -31.93 15.61 -1.81
CA LEU A 153 -32.80 14.48 -2.12
C LEU A 153 -32.32 13.19 -1.45
N GLY A 154 -31.01 12.93 -1.48
CA GLY A 154 -30.40 11.79 -0.80
C GLY A 154 -30.64 11.80 0.72
N LEU A 155 -30.50 12.97 1.36
CA LEU A 155 -30.75 13.13 2.80
C LEU A 155 -32.24 12.92 3.14
N LEU A 156 -33.16 13.42 2.30
CA LEU A 156 -34.59 13.20 2.49
C LEU A 156 -34.97 11.71 2.36
N LEU A 157 -34.40 11.01 1.37
CA LEU A 157 -34.61 9.58 1.17
C LEU A 157 -34.07 8.75 2.34
N GLN A 158 -32.90 9.09 2.90
CA GLN A 158 -32.37 8.44 4.10
C GLN A 158 -33.32 8.58 5.30
N ASN A 159 -33.90 9.76 5.50
CA ASN A 159 -34.83 9.99 6.61
C ASN A 159 -36.12 9.17 6.45
N SER A 160 -36.63 9.00 5.22
CA SER A 160 -37.79 8.15 4.94
C SER A 160 -37.50 6.65 5.18
N VAL A 161 -36.30 6.18 4.83
CA VAL A 161 -35.89 4.79 5.06
C VAL A 161 -35.74 4.48 6.55
N VAL A 162 -35.15 5.39 7.34
CA VAL A 162 -35.03 5.23 8.80
C VAL A 162 -36.40 5.18 9.48
N SER A 163 -37.35 6.03 9.04
CA SER A 163 -38.73 5.99 9.54
C SER A 163 -39.46 4.69 9.18
N ALA A 164 -39.23 4.15 7.97
CA ALA A 164 -39.82 2.89 7.53
C ALA A 164 -39.29 1.68 8.32
N ILE A 165 -37.97 1.63 8.58
CA ILE A 165 -37.34 0.58 9.38
C ILE A 165 -37.81 0.64 10.84
N GLY A 166 -37.97 1.83 11.41
CA GLY A 166 -38.50 2.01 12.76
C GLY A 166 -39.92 1.45 12.93
N LYS A 167 -40.79 1.65 11.93
CA LYS A 167 -42.15 1.09 11.93
C LYS A 167 -42.17 -0.44 11.79
N ILE A 168 -41.27 -1.00 10.99
CA ILE A 168 -41.13 -2.46 10.84
C ILE A 168 -40.64 -3.09 12.15
N ARG A 169 -39.65 -2.48 12.81
CA ARG A 169 -39.14 -2.98 14.09
C ARG A 169 -40.19 -2.94 15.21
N ALA A 170 -40.95 -1.86 15.29
CA ALA A 170 -42.06 -1.74 16.25
C ALA A 170 -43.23 -2.70 15.99
N ALA A 171 -43.34 -3.26 14.78
CA ALA A 171 -44.35 -4.25 14.43
C ALA A 171 -43.89 -5.71 14.64
N VAL A 172 -42.60 -5.94 14.88
CA VAL A 172 -41.99 -7.28 15.01
C VAL A 172 -41.61 -7.61 16.47
N GLU A 173 -41.41 -6.60 17.32
CA GLU A 173 -41.23 -6.76 18.77
C GLU A 173 -42.56 -6.38 19.49
N PRO A 174 -43.44 -7.35 19.88
CA PRO A 174 -44.59 -7.08 20.75
C PRO A 174 -44.20 -6.88 22.23
#